data_AF-A0A377CY31-F1
#
_entry.id   AF-A0A377CY31-F1
#
_cell.length_a   1.000
_cell.length_b   1.000
_cell.length_c   1.000
_cell.angle_alpha   90.00
_cell.angle_beta   90.00
_cell.angle_gamma   90.00
#
_symmetry.space_group_name_H-M   'P 1'
#
loop_
_entity.id
_entity.type
_entity.pdbx_description
1 polymer ?
#
loop_
_entity_poly.entity_id
_entity_poly.type
_entity_poly.pdbx_seq_one_letter_code
_entity_poly.pdbx_strand_id
1 'polypeptide(L)'
;MHDIGNPPFGHFGEAAIMTGFANVLHPEDAESQPLTDDRCSVAALRLRDGEEPLNELRRKIRQDLCHFEGNAQGIRLVHTLMRMNLTWAQVGGILKYTRPAWWRGETPETHHYLMKKPGYYLSEEAYIARLRKELNLALYSRFPLTWIMEAADDISYCVADLEDAVEKRIFTVEQLYHHLHEAWGQHEKGSLFSLVVENAWEKSRSNSLSRSTEDQFFMYLRVNTLNKLVPYAAQRFIDNLPAIFAGTFNHALLEDASECSDLLKLYKNVAVKHVFSHPDVEQLELQGYRVISGLLEIYRPLLSLSLSDFTELVEKERGETFPY
;
A
#
# COMPACT_ATOMS: atom_id res chain seq x y z
N MET A 1 -10.44 -5.09 5.65
CA MET A 1 -10.10 -5.59 4.29
C MET A 1 -9.00 -4.76 3.64
N HIS A 2 -8.61 -3.61 4.20
CA HIS A 2 -7.27 -3.08 3.97
C HIS A 2 -6.22 -4.18 4.23
N ASP A 3 -5.14 -4.19 3.46
CA ASP A 3 -4.05 -5.20 3.45
C ASP A 3 -4.41 -6.63 3.02
N ILE A 4 -5.66 -6.95 2.68
CA ILE A 4 -6.05 -8.31 2.29
C ILE A 4 -5.33 -8.82 1.03
N GLY A 5 -4.88 -7.90 0.17
CA GLY A 5 -4.15 -8.21 -1.05
C GLY A 5 -2.64 -8.14 -0.92
N ASN A 6 -2.10 -7.82 0.26
CA ASN A 6 -0.66 -7.71 0.45
C ASN A 6 0.00 -9.09 0.26
N PRO A 7 1.16 -9.15 -0.42
CA PRO A 7 1.86 -10.41 -0.62
C PRO A 7 2.57 -10.82 0.68
N PRO A 8 3.09 -12.07 0.77
CA PRO A 8 3.99 -12.43 1.84
C PRO A 8 5.17 -11.45 1.89
N PHE A 9 5.62 -11.09 3.09
CA PHE A 9 6.67 -10.09 3.32
C PHE A 9 6.34 -8.66 2.84
N GLY A 10 5.07 -8.32 2.64
CA GLY A 10 4.62 -6.94 2.42
C GLY A 10 5.35 -6.26 1.25
N HIS A 11 5.88 -5.06 1.49
CA HIS A 11 6.58 -4.26 0.46
C HIS A 11 7.77 -4.99 -0.18
N PHE A 12 8.48 -5.85 0.54
CA PHE A 12 9.59 -6.63 -0.02
C PHE A 12 9.10 -7.76 -0.93
N GLY A 13 7.93 -8.32 -0.63
CA GLY A 13 7.22 -9.23 -1.54
C GLY A 13 6.78 -8.51 -2.82
N GLU A 14 6.20 -7.30 -2.69
CA GLU A 14 5.85 -6.47 -3.85
C GLU A 14 7.09 -6.19 -4.71
N ALA A 15 8.19 -5.75 -4.09
CA ALA A 15 9.45 -5.45 -4.76
C ALA A 15 10.02 -6.66 -5.52
N ALA A 16 9.98 -7.85 -4.92
CA ALA A 16 10.45 -9.08 -5.55
C ALA A 16 9.59 -9.47 -6.76
N ILE A 17 8.27 -9.35 -6.66
CA ILE A 17 7.34 -9.62 -7.79
C ILE A 17 7.59 -8.63 -8.93
N MET A 18 7.58 -7.33 -8.63
CA MET A 18 7.80 -6.28 -9.62
C MET A 18 9.16 -6.44 -10.32
N THR A 19 10.23 -6.68 -9.57
CA THR A 19 11.57 -6.89 -10.14
C THR A 19 11.66 -8.16 -10.97
N GLY A 20 11.04 -9.26 -10.50
CA GLY A 20 10.99 -10.52 -11.23
C GLY A 20 10.34 -10.37 -12.61
N PHE A 21 9.20 -9.68 -12.68
CA PHE A 21 8.52 -9.42 -13.96
C PHE A 21 9.25 -8.37 -14.81
N ALA A 22 9.81 -7.31 -14.21
CA ALA A 22 10.55 -6.28 -14.94
C ALA A 22 11.77 -6.86 -15.67
N ASN A 23 12.49 -7.80 -15.04
CA ASN A 23 13.64 -8.49 -15.66
C ASN A 23 13.26 -9.39 -16.83
N VAL A 24 11.98 -9.77 -16.96
CA VAL A 24 11.48 -10.61 -18.06
C VAL A 24 10.86 -9.73 -19.15
N LEU A 25 10.12 -8.70 -18.76
CA LEU A 25 9.23 -7.95 -19.64
C LEU A 25 9.80 -6.62 -20.11
N HIS A 26 10.74 -6.01 -19.38
CA HIS A 26 11.34 -4.72 -19.67
C HIS A 26 10.28 -3.67 -20.10
N PRO A 27 9.39 -3.25 -19.19
CA PRO A 27 8.33 -2.29 -19.53
C PRO A 27 8.89 -0.95 -20.04
N GLU A 28 10.10 -0.57 -19.64
CA GLU A 28 10.78 0.65 -20.07
C GLU A 28 11.04 0.68 -21.59
N ASP A 29 11.30 -0.48 -22.21
CA ASP A 29 11.52 -0.59 -23.67
C ASP A 29 10.24 -0.35 -24.47
N ALA A 30 9.08 -0.45 -23.81
CA ALA A 30 7.78 -0.23 -24.43
C ALA A 30 7.27 1.22 -24.32
N GLU A 31 8.00 2.12 -23.64
CA GLU A 31 7.60 3.53 -23.50
C GLU A 31 7.66 4.29 -24.84
N SER A 32 8.54 3.87 -25.74
CA SER A 32 8.80 4.53 -27.01
C SER A 32 8.25 3.76 -28.22
N GLN A 33 8.71 4.12 -29.41
CA GLN A 33 8.43 3.38 -30.65
C GLN A 33 9.09 1.99 -30.60
N PRO A 34 8.64 1.01 -31.41
CA PRO A 34 9.27 -0.30 -31.45
C PRO A 34 10.79 -0.21 -31.63
N LEU A 35 11.53 -0.84 -30.71
CA LEU A 35 12.99 -0.89 -30.74
C LEU A 35 13.44 -2.16 -31.49
N THR A 36 14.53 -2.07 -32.25
CA THR A 36 15.15 -3.25 -32.86
C THR A 36 15.63 -4.25 -31.80
N ASP A 37 16.07 -3.72 -30.66
CA ASP A 37 16.71 -4.46 -29.57
C ASP A 37 15.81 -4.48 -28.32
N ASP A 38 14.49 -4.70 -28.51
CA ASP A 38 13.52 -4.84 -27.42
C ASP A 38 13.87 -6.05 -26.51
N ARG A 39 14.25 -5.76 -25.26
CA ARG A 39 14.81 -6.73 -24.32
C ARG A 39 13.79 -7.71 -23.75
N CYS A 40 12.50 -7.52 -24.02
CA CYS A 40 11.46 -8.41 -23.54
C CYS A 40 11.70 -9.86 -23.96
N SER A 41 11.66 -10.77 -23.00
CA SER A 41 11.84 -12.21 -23.24
C SER A 41 10.62 -12.86 -23.89
N VAL A 42 9.44 -12.23 -23.81
CA VAL A 42 8.19 -12.77 -24.33
C VAL A 42 7.94 -12.28 -25.76
N ALA A 43 8.15 -13.15 -26.75
CA ALA A 43 8.07 -12.79 -28.16
C ALA A 43 6.72 -12.18 -28.60
N ALA A 44 5.61 -12.59 -27.97
CA ALA A 44 4.28 -12.03 -28.24
C ALA A 44 4.12 -10.59 -27.73
N LEU A 45 4.88 -10.22 -26.69
CA LEU A 45 4.83 -8.91 -26.07
C LEU A 45 5.86 -7.93 -26.65
N ARG A 46 6.81 -8.38 -27.49
CA ARG A 46 7.71 -7.49 -28.26
C ARG A 46 6.94 -6.54 -29.16
N LEU A 47 7.28 -5.25 -29.09
CA LEU A 47 6.69 -4.25 -29.97
C LEU A 47 7.10 -4.54 -31.42
N ARG A 48 6.20 -4.28 -32.37
CA ARG A 48 6.42 -4.58 -33.80
C ARG A 48 6.03 -3.38 -34.65
N ASP A 49 6.86 -3.05 -35.63
CA ASP A 49 6.56 -1.97 -36.56
C ASP A 49 5.24 -2.22 -37.30
N GLY A 50 4.38 -1.19 -37.36
CA GLY A 50 3.11 -1.25 -38.09
C GLY A 50 1.95 -1.91 -37.34
N GLU A 51 2.12 -2.37 -36.10
CA GLU A 51 1.09 -3.06 -35.32
C GLU A 51 0.52 -2.20 -34.17
N GLU A 52 0.31 -0.90 -34.38
CA GLU A 52 0.02 0.06 -33.29
C GLU A 52 -1.10 -0.34 -32.31
N PRO A 53 -2.27 -0.86 -32.71
CA PRO A 53 -3.30 -1.28 -31.76
C PRO A 53 -2.83 -2.42 -30.85
N LEU A 54 -2.04 -3.37 -31.37
CA LEU A 54 -1.46 -4.45 -30.58
C LEU A 54 -0.29 -3.95 -29.74
N ASN A 55 0.52 -3.02 -30.26
CA ASN A 55 1.59 -2.38 -29.50
C ASN A 55 1.05 -1.66 -28.26
N GLU A 56 -0.09 -0.99 -28.36
CA GLU A 56 -0.72 -0.38 -27.17
C GLU A 56 -1.17 -1.42 -26.15
N LEU A 57 -1.70 -2.57 -26.58
CA LEU A 57 -2.00 -3.66 -25.66
C LEU A 57 -0.72 -4.23 -25.01
N ARG A 58 0.34 -4.45 -25.79
CA ARG A 58 1.64 -4.94 -25.29
C ARG A 58 2.22 -4.00 -24.23
N ARG A 59 2.16 -2.68 -24.50
CA ARG A 59 2.55 -1.63 -23.56
C ARG A 59 1.79 -1.73 -22.25
N LYS A 60 0.45 -1.82 -22.31
CA LYS A 60 -0.37 -1.95 -21.12
C LYS A 60 -0.04 -3.20 -20.32
N ILE A 61 0.05 -4.36 -20.98
CA ILE A 61 0.32 -5.65 -20.33
C ILE A 61 1.67 -5.64 -19.62
N ARG A 62 2.73 -5.18 -20.30
CA ARG A 62 4.07 -5.12 -19.68
C ARG A 62 4.09 -4.22 -18.45
N GLN A 63 3.48 -3.03 -18.56
CA GLN A 63 3.43 -2.09 -17.45
C GLN A 63 2.63 -2.67 -16.28
N ASP A 64 1.43 -3.20 -16.54
CA ASP A 64 0.52 -3.76 -15.52
C ASP A 64 1.18 -4.88 -14.71
N LEU A 65 1.80 -5.86 -15.39
CA LEU A 65 2.44 -7.00 -14.75
C LEU A 65 3.68 -6.62 -13.92
N CYS A 66 4.31 -5.48 -14.21
CA CYS A 66 5.46 -4.97 -13.45
C CYS A 66 5.06 -4.01 -12.31
N HIS A 67 3.76 -3.73 -12.13
CA HIS A 67 3.25 -2.82 -11.10
C HIS A 67 2.27 -3.51 -10.15
N PHE A 68 2.71 -4.64 -9.61
CA PHE A 68 2.00 -5.32 -8.53
C PHE A 68 1.89 -4.42 -7.28
N GLU A 69 0.70 -4.34 -6.71
CA GLU A 69 0.42 -3.54 -5.50
C GLU A 69 -0.71 -4.20 -4.71
N GLY A 70 -0.55 -4.30 -3.38
CA GLY A 70 -1.49 -4.99 -2.50
C GLY A 70 -2.93 -4.45 -2.58
N ASN A 71 -3.10 -3.15 -2.79
CA ASN A 71 -4.42 -2.52 -2.98
C ASN A 71 -5.12 -2.99 -4.26
N ALA A 72 -4.39 -3.02 -5.39
CA ALA A 72 -4.90 -3.54 -6.66
C ALA A 72 -5.21 -5.04 -6.58
N GLN A 73 -4.32 -5.80 -5.92
CA GLN A 73 -4.54 -7.21 -5.65
C GLN A 73 -5.74 -7.45 -4.73
N GLY A 74 -6.03 -6.55 -3.79
CA GLY A 74 -7.20 -6.64 -2.92
C GLY A 74 -8.52 -6.62 -3.70
N ILE A 75 -8.65 -5.74 -4.71
CA ILE A 75 -9.81 -5.71 -5.61
C ILE A 75 -9.92 -7.02 -6.39
N ARG A 76 -8.83 -7.46 -7.02
CA ARG A 76 -8.78 -8.72 -7.76
C ARG A 76 -9.15 -9.91 -6.89
N LEU A 77 -8.69 -9.92 -5.64
CA LEU A 77 -8.94 -10.99 -4.68
C LEU A 77 -10.43 -11.08 -4.34
N VAL A 78 -11.06 -10.00 -3.89
CA VAL A 78 -12.47 -10.07 -3.42
C VAL A 78 -13.45 -10.34 -4.57
N HIS A 79 -13.14 -9.87 -5.78
CA HIS A 79 -14.01 -10.02 -6.95
C HIS A 79 -13.72 -11.29 -7.75
N THR A 80 -12.51 -11.43 -8.29
CA THR A 80 -12.19 -12.43 -9.32
C THR A 80 -11.82 -13.77 -8.71
N LEU A 81 -10.99 -13.76 -7.66
CA LEU A 81 -10.44 -14.98 -7.05
C LEU A 81 -11.39 -15.58 -6.03
N MET A 82 -11.82 -14.80 -5.04
CA MET A 82 -12.67 -15.25 -3.92
C MET A 82 -14.16 -15.20 -4.25
N ARG A 83 -14.56 -14.43 -5.28
CA ARG A 83 -15.96 -14.30 -5.73
C ARG A 83 -16.93 -14.00 -4.59
N MET A 84 -16.53 -13.09 -3.69
CA MET A 84 -17.27 -12.81 -2.45
C MET A 84 -18.64 -12.16 -2.68
N ASN A 85 -18.89 -11.61 -3.89
CA ASN A 85 -20.15 -10.97 -4.27
C ASN A 85 -20.61 -9.89 -3.27
N LEU A 86 -19.67 -9.04 -2.83
CA LEU A 86 -19.93 -7.96 -1.90
C LEU A 86 -20.73 -6.83 -2.56
N THR A 87 -21.35 -5.99 -1.73
CA THR A 87 -22.04 -4.78 -2.24
C THR A 87 -21.05 -3.81 -2.88
N TRP A 88 -21.51 -3.04 -3.87
CA TRP A 88 -20.68 -2.05 -4.56
C TRP A 88 -20.01 -1.07 -3.59
N ALA A 89 -20.73 -0.59 -2.59
CA ALA A 89 -20.20 0.32 -1.58
C ALA A 89 -19.06 -0.33 -0.76
N GLN A 90 -19.19 -1.62 -0.43
CA GLN A 90 -18.16 -2.33 0.32
C GLN A 90 -16.86 -2.49 -0.49
N VAL A 91 -16.96 -2.74 -1.80
CA VAL A 91 -15.80 -2.82 -2.69
C VAL A 91 -15.22 -1.42 -2.97
N GLY A 92 -16.07 -0.41 -3.12
CA GLY A 92 -15.63 0.99 -3.21
C GLY A 92 -14.79 1.43 -2.01
N GLY A 93 -15.17 0.99 -0.81
CA GLY A 93 -14.44 1.29 0.43
C GLY A 93 -13.02 0.70 0.52
N ILE A 94 -12.66 -0.27 -0.32
CA ILE A 94 -11.29 -0.81 -0.38
C ILE A 94 -10.49 -0.33 -1.60
N LEU A 95 -11.11 0.43 -2.51
CA LEU A 95 -10.40 1.06 -3.63
C LEU A 95 -9.65 2.32 -3.12
N LYS A 96 -8.50 2.11 -2.48
CA LYS A 96 -7.68 3.16 -1.84
C LYS A 96 -7.07 4.15 -2.84
N TYR A 97 -6.63 3.65 -3.98
CA TYR A 97 -6.03 4.43 -5.05
C TYR A 97 -6.79 4.23 -6.35
N THR A 98 -6.59 5.14 -7.30
CA THR A 98 -7.37 5.18 -8.55
C THR A 98 -6.51 5.15 -9.81
N ARG A 99 -5.17 5.08 -9.67
CA ARG A 99 -4.27 4.88 -10.81
C ARG A 99 -4.42 3.46 -11.35
N PRO A 100 -4.64 3.26 -12.66
CA PRO A 100 -4.52 1.93 -13.25
C PRO A 100 -3.06 1.45 -13.21
N ALA A 101 -2.81 0.17 -12.96
CA ALA A 101 -1.45 -0.36 -12.89
C ALA A 101 -0.67 -0.22 -14.22
N TRP A 102 -1.37 -0.14 -15.36
CA TRP A 102 -0.77 0.14 -16.67
C TRP A 102 -0.53 1.64 -16.97
N TRP A 103 -0.74 2.54 -16.01
CA TRP A 103 -0.49 3.97 -16.20
C TRP A 103 0.99 4.22 -16.52
N ARG A 104 1.24 5.13 -17.47
CA ARG A 104 2.57 5.55 -17.90
C ARG A 104 2.64 7.08 -17.89
N GLY A 105 3.80 7.62 -17.55
CA GLY A 105 4.02 9.06 -17.44
C GLY A 105 3.49 9.66 -16.13
N GLU A 106 3.56 10.99 -16.06
CA GLU A 106 3.18 11.74 -14.87
C GLU A 106 1.66 11.67 -14.62
N THR A 107 1.28 11.58 -13.35
CA THR A 107 -0.12 11.65 -12.95
C THR A 107 -0.59 13.10 -12.97
N PRO A 108 -1.87 13.38 -13.30
CA PRO A 108 -2.38 14.75 -13.30
C PRO A 108 -2.27 15.37 -11.91
N GLU A 109 -1.81 16.62 -11.82
CA GLU A 109 -1.67 17.34 -10.53
C GLU A 109 -2.97 17.32 -9.72
N THR A 110 -4.13 17.38 -10.40
CA THR A 110 -5.45 17.36 -9.77
C THR A 110 -5.80 16.04 -9.08
N HIS A 111 -5.11 14.94 -9.40
CA HIS A 111 -5.35 13.61 -8.84
C HIS A 111 -4.06 12.93 -8.35
N HIS A 112 -2.95 13.65 -8.26
CA HIS A 112 -1.64 13.09 -7.92
C HIS A 112 -1.64 12.23 -6.65
N TYR A 113 -2.34 12.67 -5.60
CA TYR A 113 -2.49 11.89 -4.36
C TYR A 113 -3.34 10.63 -4.56
N LEU A 114 -4.49 10.77 -5.22
CA LEU A 114 -5.41 9.64 -5.50
C LEU A 114 -4.77 8.60 -6.43
N MET A 115 -3.84 9.03 -7.27
CA MET A 115 -3.08 8.23 -8.22
C MET A 115 -1.66 7.88 -7.72
N LYS A 116 -1.35 8.06 -6.43
CA LYS A 116 -0.03 7.82 -5.84
C LYS A 116 0.49 6.39 -6.11
N LYS A 117 -0.39 5.40 -6.01
CA LYS A 117 -0.10 3.97 -6.24
C LYS A 117 -1.14 3.33 -7.16
N PRO A 118 -0.85 2.16 -7.76
CA PRO A 118 -1.86 1.40 -8.51
C PRO A 118 -3.04 0.99 -7.62
N GLY A 119 -4.25 1.26 -8.09
CA GLY A 119 -5.49 0.88 -7.39
C GLY A 119 -6.18 -0.35 -7.97
N TYR A 120 -5.89 -0.71 -9.22
CA TYR A 120 -6.49 -1.84 -9.91
C TYR A 120 -5.67 -2.25 -11.14
N TYR A 121 -5.76 -3.53 -11.50
CA TYR A 121 -5.09 -4.13 -12.66
C TYR A 121 -5.92 -4.07 -13.93
N LEU A 122 -5.26 -4.30 -15.07
CA LEU A 122 -5.87 -4.42 -16.39
C LEU A 122 -6.95 -5.50 -16.42
N SER A 123 -6.73 -6.61 -15.70
CA SER A 123 -7.72 -7.69 -15.53
C SER A 123 -9.02 -7.25 -14.88
N GLU A 124 -9.00 -6.17 -14.09
CA GLU A 124 -10.18 -5.64 -13.40
C GLU A 124 -10.70 -4.34 -14.01
N GLU A 125 -10.15 -3.86 -15.14
CA GLU A 125 -10.56 -2.60 -15.79
C GLU A 125 -12.08 -2.52 -16.02
N ALA A 126 -12.66 -3.60 -16.58
CA ALA A 126 -14.09 -3.68 -16.85
C ALA A 126 -14.93 -3.71 -15.57
N TYR A 127 -14.45 -4.38 -14.52
CA TYR A 127 -15.14 -4.43 -13.24
C TYR A 127 -15.13 -3.06 -12.55
N ILE A 128 -13.98 -2.37 -12.54
CA ILE A 128 -13.86 -1.03 -12.00
C ILE A 128 -14.71 -0.03 -12.80
N ALA A 129 -14.82 -0.17 -14.13
CA ALA A 129 -15.73 0.65 -14.92
C ALA A 129 -17.21 0.50 -14.49
N ARG A 130 -17.64 -0.73 -14.17
CA ARG A 130 -18.98 -1.00 -13.61
C ARG A 130 -19.12 -0.43 -12.20
N LEU A 131 -18.14 -0.67 -11.33
CA LEU A 131 -18.12 -0.12 -9.96
C LEU A 131 -18.24 1.41 -9.96
N ARG A 132 -17.52 2.10 -10.85
CA ARG A 132 -17.64 3.56 -10.98
C ARG A 132 -19.05 3.99 -11.36
N LYS A 133 -19.70 3.27 -12.28
CA LYS A 133 -21.09 3.56 -12.68
C LYS A 133 -22.06 3.40 -11.50
N GLU A 134 -21.95 2.29 -10.77
CA GLU A 134 -22.82 1.94 -9.64
C GLU A 134 -22.64 2.87 -8.43
N LEU A 135 -21.45 3.44 -8.28
CA LEU A 135 -21.12 4.38 -7.20
C LEU A 135 -21.08 5.85 -7.64
N ASN A 136 -21.47 6.13 -8.89
CA ASN A 136 -21.44 7.48 -9.48
C ASN A 136 -20.08 8.19 -9.36
N LEU A 137 -18.98 7.43 -9.51
CA LEU A 137 -17.62 7.96 -9.46
C LEU A 137 -17.14 8.40 -10.85
N ALA A 138 -16.56 9.59 -10.93
CA ALA A 138 -15.85 10.03 -12.12
C ALA A 138 -14.55 9.23 -12.33
N LEU A 139 -13.92 9.40 -13.50
CA LEU A 139 -12.65 8.75 -13.78
C LEU A 139 -11.58 9.25 -12.79
N TYR A 140 -10.84 8.31 -12.21
CA TYR A 140 -9.83 8.54 -11.16
C TYR A 140 -10.36 9.08 -9.82
N SER A 141 -11.68 9.16 -9.64
CA SER A 141 -12.29 9.55 -8.37
C SER A 141 -12.42 8.38 -7.40
N ARG A 142 -12.29 8.69 -6.11
CA ARG A 142 -12.27 7.72 -5.01
C ARG A 142 -13.60 7.70 -4.26
N PHE A 143 -13.96 6.56 -3.68
CA PHE A 143 -15.19 6.41 -2.91
C PHE A 143 -15.13 7.18 -1.57
N PRO A 144 -16.17 7.93 -1.16
CA PRO A 144 -16.10 8.85 -0.01
C PRO A 144 -15.68 8.21 1.32
N LEU A 145 -16.11 6.98 1.62
CA LEU A 145 -15.78 6.33 2.89
C LEU A 145 -14.33 5.84 2.96
N THR A 146 -13.62 5.80 1.84
CA THR A 146 -12.22 5.38 1.79
C THR A 146 -11.30 6.36 2.54
N TRP A 147 -11.64 7.65 2.58
CA TRP A 147 -10.90 8.64 3.38
C TRP A 147 -10.99 8.36 4.90
N ILE A 148 -12.13 7.85 5.37
CA ILE A 148 -12.30 7.47 6.79
C ILE A 148 -11.45 6.24 7.09
N MET A 149 -11.48 5.24 6.21
CA MET A 149 -10.67 4.03 6.34
C MET A 149 -9.18 4.36 6.36
N GLU A 150 -8.71 5.21 5.43
CA GLU A 150 -7.32 5.66 5.35
C GLU A 150 -6.88 6.45 6.59
N ALA A 151 -7.73 7.32 7.13
CA ALA A 151 -7.41 8.02 8.38
C ALA A 151 -7.32 7.06 9.58
N ALA A 152 -8.17 6.03 9.64
CA ALA A 152 -8.10 5.02 10.70
C ALA A 152 -6.83 4.17 10.59
N ASP A 153 -6.42 3.82 9.37
CA ASP A 153 -5.17 3.15 9.02
C ASP A 153 -3.96 3.94 9.54
N ASP A 154 -3.86 5.22 9.14
CA ASP A 154 -2.76 6.11 9.54
C ASP A 154 -2.64 6.28 11.07
N ILE A 155 -3.76 6.40 11.79
CA ILE A 155 -3.74 6.57 13.25
C ILE A 155 -3.29 5.29 13.96
N SER A 156 -3.73 4.12 13.48
CA SER A 156 -3.57 2.86 14.20
C SER A 156 -2.16 2.28 14.07
N TYR A 157 -1.60 2.27 12.86
CA TYR A 157 -0.28 1.68 12.59
C TYR A 157 0.84 2.39 13.35
N CYS A 158 0.83 3.73 13.35
CA CYS A 158 1.93 4.51 13.92
C CYS A 158 2.15 4.25 15.42
N VAL A 159 1.09 3.99 16.19
CA VAL A 159 1.21 3.70 17.63
C VAL A 159 1.57 2.23 17.86
N ALA A 160 0.98 1.32 17.07
CA ALA A 160 1.21 -0.12 17.20
C ALA A 160 2.67 -0.49 16.90
N ASP A 161 3.29 0.08 15.86
CA ASP A 161 4.68 -0.23 15.51
C ASP A 161 5.67 0.16 16.63
N LEU A 162 5.39 1.25 17.35
CA LEU A 162 6.20 1.69 18.48
C LEU A 162 6.01 0.81 19.72
N GLU A 163 4.78 0.33 19.95
CA GLU A 163 4.43 -0.61 21.03
C GLU A 163 5.12 -1.96 20.82
N ASP A 164 5.00 -2.51 19.62
CA ASP A 164 5.66 -3.75 19.22
C ASP A 164 7.18 -3.66 19.33
N ALA A 165 7.77 -2.48 19.05
CA ALA A 165 9.21 -2.29 19.18
C ALA A 165 9.69 -2.34 20.63
N VAL A 166 8.90 -1.82 21.58
CA VAL A 166 9.18 -1.96 23.01
C VAL A 166 9.00 -3.41 23.46
N GLU A 167 7.95 -4.09 23.01
CA GLU A 167 7.72 -5.51 23.32
C GLU A 167 8.85 -6.41 22.80
N LYS A 168 9.36 -6.13 21.60
CA LYS A 168 10.54 -6.78 21.01
C LYS A 168 11.87 -6.36 21.64
N ARG A 169 11.85 -5.45 22.62
CA ARG A 169 13.02 -4.95 23.35
C ARG A 169 14.06 -4.26 22.44
N ILE A 170 13.61 -3.65 21.35
CA ILE A 170 14.46 -2.80 20.50
C ILE A 170 14.94 -1.59 21.32
N PHE A 171 14.05 -1.03 22.15
CA PHE A 171 14.33 0.00 23.14
C PHE A 171 13.31 -0.08 24.29
N THR A 172 13.61 0.53 25.43
CA THR A 172 12.66 0.66 26.55
C THR A 172 11.66 1.80 26.29
N VAL A 173 10.57 1.83 27.05
CA VAL A 173 9.59 2.93 26.98
C VAL A 173 10.19 4.30 27.33
N GLU A 174 11.19 4.34 28.20
CA GLU A 174 11.90 5.58 28.55
C GLU A 174 12.75 6.07 27.38
N GLN A 175 13.48 5.17 26.72
CA GLN A 175 14.23 5.49 25.51
C GLN A 175 13.30 5.96 24.38
N LEU A 176 12.14 5.31 24.20
CA LEU A 176 11.12 5.74 23.25
C LEU A 176 10.65 7.18 23.52
N TYR A 177 10.34 7.50 24.78
CA TYR A 177 9.95 8.86 25.15
C TYR A 177 11.03 9.88 24.77
N HIS A 178 12.30 9.58 25.03
CA HIS A 178 13.41 10.45 24.63
C HIS A 178 13.53 10.60 23.12
N HIS A 179 13.40 9.52 22.34
CA HIS A 179 13.40 9.58 20.88
C HIS A 179 12.25 10.45 20.34
N LEU A 180 11.04 10.31 20.90
CA LEU A 180 9.89 11.15 20.55
C LEU A 180 10.14 12.61 20.92
N HIS A 181 10.72 12.86 22.09
CA HIS A 181 11.03 14.21 22.54
C HIS A 181 12.05 14.88 21.61
N GLU A 182 13.18 14.22 21.33
CA GLU A 182 14.22 14.74 20.43
C GLU A 182 13.70 14.97 19.01
N ALA A 183 12.89 14.06 18.49
CA ALA A 183 12.35 14.15 17.12
C ALA A 183 11.29 15.25 16.96
N TRP A 184 10.62 15.67 18.04
CA TRP A 184 9.68 16.78 18.02
C TRP A 184 10.38 18.15 17.95
N GLY A 185 11.54 18.29 18.59
CA GLY A 185 12.38 19.47 18.53
C GLY A 185 11.93 20.62 19.43
N GLN A 186 10.85 21.34 19.08
CA GLN A 186 10.39 22.51 19.86
C GLN A 186 9.34 22.12 20.89
N HIS A 187 9.66 22.32 22.17
CA HIS A 187 8.81 21.94 23.29
C HIS A 187 8.09 23.15 23.86
N GLU A 188 6.94 23.46 23.29
CA GLU A 188 6.06 24.51 23.81
C GLU A 188 4.98 23.92 24.72
N LYS A 189 4.71 24.64 25.82
CA LYS A 189 3.64 24.28 26.75
C LYS A 189 2.29 24.41 26.04
N GLY A 190 1.53 23.32 25.97
CA GLY A 190 0.24 23.27 25.28
C GLY A 190 0.31 22.71 23.86
N SER A 191 1.50 22.37 23.35
CA SER A 191 1.66 21.60 22.11
C SER A 191 0.98 20.24 22.19
N LEU A 192 0.65 19.65 21.04
CA LEU A 192 0.14 18.28 20.96
C LEU A 192 1.10 17.27 21.56
N PHE A 193 2.41 17.48 21.44
CA PHE A 193 3.39 16.65 22.16
C PHE A 193 3.13 16.65 23.67
N SER A 194 2.97 17.84 24.27
CA SER A 194 2.72 17.96 25.71
C SER A 194 1.37 17.34 26.12
N LEU A 195 0.33 17.54 25.29
CA LEU A 195 -1.02 17.07 25.57
C LEU A 195 -1.20 15.57 25.35
N VAL A 196 -0.37 14.96 24.50
CA VAL A 196 -0.51 13.55 24.10
C VAL A 196 0.60 12.68 24.67
N VAL A 197 1.85 12.95 24.28
CA VAL A 197 3.02 12.10 24.58
C VAL A 197 3.51 12.33 26.01
N GLU A 198 3.78 13.59 26.37
CA GLU A 198 4.24 13.95 27.73
C GLU A 198 3.16 13.63 28.77
N ASN A 199 1.89 13.89 28.46
CA ASN A 199 0.78 13.49 29.31
C ASN A 199 0.71 11.98 29.56
N ALA A 200 0.96 11.16 28.52
CA ALA A 200 0.99 9.70 28.67
C ALA A 200 2.18 9.25 29.53
N TRP A 201 3.34 9.89 29.36
CA TRP A 201 4.54 9.64 30.15
C TRP A 201 4.39 9.96 31.63
N GLU A 202 3.83 11.13 31.98
CA GLU A 202 3.61 11.50 33.37
C GLU A 202 2.59 10.56 34.06
N LYS A 203 1.51 10.22 33.34
CA LYS A 203 0.47 9.31 33.87
C LYS A 203 0.98 7.88 34.09
N SER A 204 1.90 7.38 33.26
CA SER A 204 2.45 6.03 33.42
C SER A 204 3.30 5.89 34.67
N ARG A 205 3.83 7.00 35.20
CA ARG A 205 4.69 7.04 36.39
C ARG A 205 3.93 7.34 37.68
N SER A 206 2.80 8.06 37.60
CA SER A 206 2.04 8.47 38.78
C SER A 206 1.07 7.43 39.33
N ASN A 207 0.73 6.42 38.53
CA ASN A 207 -0.31 5.45 38.87
C ASN A 207 0.26 4.20 39.54
N SER A 208 -0.11 3.99 40.80
CA SER A 208 0.25 2.83 41.63
C SER A 208 -0.57 1.55 41.34
N LEU A 209 -1.32 1.51 40.24
CA LEU A 209 -2.15 0.36 39.84
C LEU A 209 -1.31 -0.75 39.19
N SER A 210 -1.81 -1.99 39.26
CA SER A 210 -1.09 -3.26 39.03
C SER A 210 -0.55 -3.54 37.61
N ARG A 211 -0.56 -2.57 36.68
CA ARG A 211 -0.05 -2.73 35.31
C ARG A 211 1.36 -2.14 35.19
N SER A 212 2.17 -2.70 34.29
CA SER A 212 3.52 -2.21 34.04
C SER A 212 3.50 -0.76 33.53
N THR A 213 4.58 -0.01 33.76
CA THR A 213 4.75 1.36 33.26
C THR A 213 4.58 1.43 31.74
N GLU A 214 5.05 0.38 31.03
CA GLU A 214 4.96 0.25 29.57
C GLU A 214 3.49 0.15 29.12
N ASP A 215 2.72 -0.76 29.71
CA ASP A 215 1.28 -0.93 29.41
C ASP A 215 0.50 0.38 29.62
N GLN A 216 0.81 1.09 30.71
CA GLN A 216 0.13 2.34 31.03
C GLN A 216 0.49 3.45 30.04
N PHE A 217 1.76 3.55 29.66
CA PHE A 217 2.21 4.52 28.68
C PHE A 217 1.48 4.34 27.34
N PHE A 218 1.50 3.12 26.76
CA PHE A 218 0.85 2.88 25.48
C PHE A 218 -0.68 2.99 25.54
N MET A 219 -1.30 2.57 26.65
CA MET A 219 -2.73 2.79 26.87
C MET A 219 -3.07 4.28 26.82
N TYR A 220 -2.35 5.13 27.56
CA TYR A 220 -2.61 6.58 27.56
C TYR A 220 -2.20 7.25 26.25
N LEU A 221 -1.09 6.85 25.63
CA LEU A 221 -0.63 7.37 24.34
C LEU A 221 -1.71 7.13 23.27
N ARG A 222 -2.26 5.91 23.22
CA ARG A 222 -3.34 5.53 22.30
C ARG A 222 -4.61 6.34 22.55
N VAL A 223 -5.06 6.40 23.80
CA VAL A 223 -6.27 7.16 24.18
C VAL A 223 -6.12 8.64 23.85
N ASN A 224 -4.99 9.24 24.24
CA ASN A 224 -4.73 10.66 24.01
C ASN A 224 -4.63 10.98 22.51
N THR A 225 -3.95 10.11 21.74
CA THR A 225 -3.84 10.24 20.28
C THR A 225 -5.23 10.17 19.63
N LEU A 226 -6.04 9.16 19.96
CA LEU A 226 -7.41 9.01 19.43
C LEU A 226 -8.29 10.22 19.77
N ASN A 227 -8.24 10.70 21.02
CA ASN A 227 -9.03 11.84 21.48
C ASN A 227 -8.69 13.15 20.76
N LYS A 228 -7.51 13.25 20.13
CA LYS A 228 -7.11 14.42 19.33
C LYS A 228 -7.34 14.21 17.84
N LEU A 229 -6.90 13.07 17.30
CA LEU A 229 -6.87 12.84 15.86
C LEU A 229 -8.22 12.42 15.29
N VAL A 230 -9.03 11.64 16.02
CA VAL A 230 -10.34 11.21 15.52
C VAL A 230 -11.31 12.37 15.34
N PRO A 231 -11.50 13.28 16.32
CA PRO A 231 -12.32 14.48 16.11
C PRO A 231 -11.79 15.37 14.99
N TYR A 232 -10.47 15.49 14.86
CA TYR A 232 -9.85 16.26 13.78
C TYR A 232 -10.14 15.67 12.40
N ALA A 233 -9.95 14.36 12.22
CA ALA A 233 -10.27 13.66 10.97
C ALA A 233 -11.76 13.75 10.62
N ALA A 234 -12.64 13.60 11.61
CA ALA A 234 -14.08 13.75 11.44
C ALA A 234 -14.46 15.18 10.99
N GLN A 235 -13.87 16.20 11.61
CA GLN A 235 -14.11 17.59 11.23
C GLN A 235 -13.59 17.87 9.81
N ARG A 236 -12.37 17.42 9.49
CA ARG A 236 -11.78 17.55 8.14
C ARG A 236 -12.63 16.87 7.06
N PHE A 237 -13.19 15.71 7.37
CA PHE A 237 -14.11 15.01 6.48
C PHE A 237 -15.38 15.84 6.22
N ILE A 238 -15.96 16.44 7.26
CA ILE A 238 -17.17 17.28 7.15
C ILE A 238 -16.86 18.58 6.39
N ASP A 239 -15.76 19.25 6.72
CA ASP A 239 -15.36 20.53 6.11
C ASP A 239 -15.10 20.38 4.60
N ASN A 240 -14.58 19.22 4.18
CA ASN A 240 -14.25 18.92 2.79
C ASN A 240 -15.26 17.97 2.13
N LEU A 241 -16.43 17.78 2.74
CA LEU A 241 -17.44 16.82 2.29
C LEU A 241 -17.82 16.97 0.80
N PRO A 242 -17.94 18.18 0.22
CA PRO A 242 -18.26 18.30 -1.20
C PRO A 242 -17.21 17.64 -2.12
N ALA A 243 -15.92 17.89 -1.88
CA ALA A 243 -14.84 17.32 -2.68
C ALA A 243 -14.64 15.83 -2.42
N ILE A 244 -14.80 15.40 -1.15
CA ILE A 244 -14.74 14.00 -0.74
C ILE A 244 -15.89 13.21 -1.37
N PHE A 245 -17.11 13.77 -1.34
CA PHE A 245 -18.30 13.15 -1.94
C PHE A 245 -18.17 13.04 -3.46
N ALA A 246 -17.66 14.07 -4.12
CA ALA A 246 -17.35 14.04 -5.55
C ALA A 246 -16.19 13.08 -5.89
N GLY A 247 -15.45 12.62 -4.88
CA GLY A 247 -14.33 11.71 -5.03
C GLY A 247 -13.04 12.35 -5.56
N THR A 248 -12.94 13.69 -5.51
CA THR A 248 -11.86 14.49 -6.13
C THR A 248 -10.91 15.14 -5.12
N PHE A 249 -11.14 14.94 -3.82
CA PHE A 249 -10.29 15.49 -2.77
C PHE A 249 -8.88 14.88 -2.80
N ASN A 250 -7.90 15.66 -3.29
CA ASN A 250 -6.56 15.19 -3.63
C ASN A 250 -5.56 15.25 -2.45
N HIS A 251 -6.03 14.95 -1.24
CA HIS A 251 -5.23 14.91 -0.01
C HIS A 251 -5.77 13.83 0.95
N ALA A 252 -4.95 13.39 1.90
CA ALA A 252 -5.40 12.61 3.05
C ALA A 252 -6.16 13.51 4.05
N LEU A 253 -6.91 12.90 4.97
CA LEU A 253 -7.53 13.66 6.09
C LEU A 253 -6.49 14.16 7.10
N LEU A 254 -5.32 13.50 7.17
CA LEU A 254 -4.28 13.72 8.19
C LEU A 254 -2.90 14.07 7.59
N GLU A 255 -2.84 14.44 6.30
CA GLU A 255 -1.64 14.90 5.61
C GLU A 255 -1.79 16.35 5.17
N ASP A 256 -1.63 17.27 6.13
CA ASP A 256 -1.71 18.72 5.92
C ASP A 256 -0.71 19.48 6.81
N ALA A 257 -0.86 20.80 6.86
CA ALA A 257 -0.04 21.68 7.69
C ALA A 257 -0.52 21.76 9.15
N SER A 258 -1.31 20.80 9.62
CA SER A 258 -1.80 20.78 11.01
C SER A 258 -0.83 20.10 11.96
N GLU A 259 -0.89 20.52 13.21
CA GLU A 259 -0.15 19.88 14.31
C GLU A 259 -0.53 18.40 14.47
N CYS A 260 -1.76 18.01 14.09
CA CYS A 260 -2.20 16.60 14.10
C CYS A 260 -1.42 15.77 13.07
N SER A 261 -1.15 16.33 11.89
CA SER A 261 -0.30 15.70 10.89
C SER A 261 1.14 15.57 11.41
N ASP A 262 1.64 16.60 12.08
CA ASP A 262 2.99 16.58 12.64
C ASP A 262 3.17 15.54 13.75
N LEU A 263 2.14 15.29 14.57
CA LEU A 263 2.16 14.20 15.55
C LEU A 263 2.26 12.81 14.90
N LEU A 264 1.58 12.58 13.77
CA LEU A 264 1.73 11.32 13.04
C LEU A 264 3.10 11.21 12.37
N LYS A 265 3.60 12.31 11.79
CA LYS A 265 4.97 12.36 11.24
C LYS A 265 6.01 12.05 12.32
N LEU A 266 5.81 12.54 13.55
CA LEU A 266 6.66 12.22 14.68
C LEU A 266 6.76 10.71 14.89
N TYR A 267 5.62 10.04 15.02
CA TYR A 267 5.59 8.59 15.23
C TYR A 267 6.23 7.83 14.07
N LYS A 268 5.89 8.18 12.83
CA LYS A 268 6.48 7.58 11.61
C LYS A 268 8.00 7.78 11.58
N ASN A 269 8.50 8.97 11.90
CA ASN A 269 9.93 9.27 11.89
C ASN A 269 10.71 8.46 12.94
N VAL A 270 10.16 8.33 14.16
CA VAL A 270 10.77 7.50 15.20
C VAL A 270 10.74 6.02 14.79
N ALA A 271 9.63 5.54 14.23
CA ALA A 271 9.52 4.16 13.74
C ALA A 271 10.55 3.87 12.63
N VAL A 272 10.67 4.76 11.62
CA VAL A 272 11.66 4.61 10.54
C VAL A 272 13.09 4.58 11.07
N LYS A 273 13.43 5.47 12.01
CA LYS A 273 14.81 5.64 12.48
C LYS A 273 15.25 4.58 13.50
N HIS A 274 14.31 3.97 14.23
CA HIS A 274 14.65 3.12 15.37
C HIS A 274 14.00 1.73 15.32
N VAL A 275 12.91 1.54 14.57
CA VAL A 275 12.18 0.27 14.47
C VAL A 275 12.50 -0.42 13.15
N PHE A 276 12.23 0.24 12.02
CA PHE A 276 12.40 -0.37 10.69
C PHE A 276 13.87 -0.54 10.30
N SER A 277 14.77 0.26 10.87
CA SER A 277 16.22 0.14 10.70
C SER A 277 16.86 -0.88 11.66
N HIS A 278 16.07 -1.67 12.41
CA HIS A 278 16.62 -2.68 13.29
C HIS A 278 17.14 -3.87 12.45
N PRO A 279 18.36 -4.40 12.72
CA PRO A 279 18.97 -5.44 11.90
C PRO A 279 18.09 -6.68 11.70
N ASP A 280 17.34 -7.11 12.73
CA ASP A 280 16.45 -8.27 12.62
C ASP A 280 15.25 -8.00 11.68
N VAL A 281 14.78 -6.75 11.61
CA VAL A 281 13.70 -6.34 10.69
C VAL A 281 14.24 -6.33 9.27
N GLU A 282 15.36 -5.64 9.02
CA GLU A 282 16.01 -5.61 7.71
C GLU A 282 16.42 -7.01 7.21
N GLN A 283 16.89 -7.87 8.12
CA GLN A 283 17.25 -9.25 7.78
C GLN A 283 16.02 -10.05 7.32
N LEU A 284 14.88 -9.92 8.01
CA LEU A 284 13.64 -10.59 7.63
C LEU A 284 13.14 -10.08 6.26
N GLU A 285 13.29 -8.79 6.01
CA GLU A 285 12.95 -8.15 4.72
C GLU A 285 13.79 -8.70 3.56
N LEU A 286 15.12 -8.79 3.74
CA LEU A 286 16.04 -9.37 2.76
C LEU A 286 15.76 -10.86 2.51
N GLN A 287 15.47 -11.61 3.57
CA GLN A 287 15.06 -13.01 3.46
C GLN A 287 13.76 -13.14 2.67
N GLY A 288 12.77 -12.30 2.99
CA GLY A 288 11.49 -12.26 2.30
C GLY A 288 11.64 -12.02 0.81
N TYR A 289 12.43 -11.02 0.44
CA TYR A 289 12.76 -10.73 -0.96
C TYR A 289 13.36 -11.95 -1.67
N ARG A 290 14.34 -12.63 -1.03
CA ARG A 290 15.01 -13.80 -1.61
C ARG A 290 14.06 -14.99 -1.75
N VAL A 291 13.18 -15.22 -0.78
CA VAL A 291 12.17 -16.29 -0.81
C VAL A 291 11.21 -16.09 -1.98
N ILE A 292 10.63 -14.90 -2.12
CA ILE A 292 9.67 -14.60 -3.20
C ILE A 292 10.35 -14.66 -4.56
N SER A 293 11.56 -14.10 -4.70
CA SER A 293 12.34 -14.20 -5.92
C SER A 293 12.63 -15.66 -6.31
N GLY A 294 12.98 -16.50 -5.33
CA GLY A 294 13.22 -17.93 -5.54
C GLY A 294 11.97 -18.67 -6.00
N LEU A 295 10.81 -18.38 -5.41
CA LEU A 295 9.52 -18.96 -5.83
C LEU A 295 9.18 -18.59 -7.27
N LEU A 296 9.35 -17.31 -7.66
CA LEU A 296 9.11 -16.89 -9.05
C LEU A 296 10.01 -17.64 -10.04
N GLU A 297 11.28 -17.85 -9.69
CA GLU A 297 12.20 -18.61 -10.54
C GLU A 297 11.82 -20.10 -10.62
N ILE A 298 11.37 -20.71 -9.51
CA ILE A 298 10.87 -22.10 -9.49
C ILE A 298 9.68 -22.27 -10.44
N TYR A 299 8.75 -21.31 -10.50
CA TYR A 299 7.58 -21.37 -11.36
C TYR A 299 7.78 -20.79 -12.76
N ARG A 300 8.97 -20.24 -13.07
CA ARG A 300 9.32 -19.68 -14.38
C ARG A 300 9.12 -20.64 -15.57
N PRO A 301 9.35 -21.98 -15.46
CA PRO A 301 9.08 -22.89 -16.56
C PRO A 301 7.65 -22.81 -17.09
N LEU A 302 6.66 -22.55 -16.23
CA LEU A 302 5.26 -22.39 -16.65
C LEU A 302 5.08 -21.17 -17.58
N LEU A 303 5.80 -20.09 -17.32
CA LEU A 303 5.77 -18.87 -18.13
C LEU A 303 6.58 -18.99 -19.43
N SER A 304 7.43 -20.02 -19.54
CA SER A 304 8.31 -20.26 -20.69
C SER A 304 7.67 -21.20 -21.73
N LEU A 305 6.55 -21.83 -21.40
CA LEU A 305 5.81 -22.70 -22.32
C LEU A 305 5.20 -21.90 -23.47
N SER A 306 5.04 -22.56 -24.62
CA SER A 306 4.23 -22.01 -25.70
C SER A 306 2.76 -21.95 -25.29
N LEU A 307 1.96 -21.13 -25.97
CA LEU A 307 0.53 -21.04 -25.69
C LEU A 307 -0.18 -22.41 -25.84
N SER A 308 0.18 -23.20 -26.85
CA SER A 308 -0.41 -24.52 -27.08
C SER A 308 -0.06 -25.50 -25.96
N ASP A 309 1.21 -25.53 -25.54
CA ASP A 309 1.67 -26.45 -24.50
C ASP A 309 1.05 -26.10 -23.14
N PHE A 310 0.99 -24.81 -22.82
CA PHE A 310 0.34 -24.34 -21.59
C PHE A 310 -1.17 -24.62 -21.59
N THR A 311 -1.84 -24.44 -22.73
CA THR A 311 -3.28 -24.75 -22.87
C THR A 311 -3.52 -26.25 -22.68
N GLU A 312 -2.70 -27.09 -23.29
CA GLU A 312 -2.77 -28.54 -23.14
C GLU A 312 -2.57 -28.97 -21.67
N LEU A 313 -1.60 -28.37 -20.97
CA LEU A 313 -1.35 -28.62 -19.55
C LEU A 313 -2.58 -28.31 -18.68
N VAL A 314 -3.26 -27.19 -18.94
CA VAL A 314 -4.47 -26.77 -18.20
C VAL A 314 -5.66 -27.68 -18.50
N GLU A 315 -5.86 -28.07 -19.76
CA GLU A 315 -7.03 -28.87 -20.17
C GLU A 315 -6.90 -30.35 -19.77
N LYS A 316 -5.69 -30.91 -19.76
CA LYS A 316 -5.49 -32.36 -19.54
C LYS A 316 -5.16 -32.77 -18.10
N GLU A 317 -4.99 -31.82 -17.18
CA GLU A 317 -4.62 -32.06 -15.76
C GLU A 317 -3.46 -33.06 -15.55
N ARG A 318 -2.57 -33.25 -16.54
CA ARG A 318 -1.45 -34.20 -16.48
C ARG A 318 -0.14 -33.51 -16.84
N GLY A 319 0.77 -33.45 -15.86
CA GLY A 319 2.15 -32.98 -16.02
C GLY A 319 3.15 -34.06 -16.47
N GLU A 320 2.69 -35.18 -17.05
CA GLU A 320 3.57 -36.33 -17.36
C GLU A 320 4.61 -36.04 -18.46
N THR A 321 4.50 -34.92 -19.19
CA THR A 321 5.37 -34.58 -20.33
C THR A 321 6.27 -33.36 -20.12
N PHE A 322 6.19 -32.65 -19.00
CA PHE A 322 6.99 -31.44 -18.77
C PHE A 322 8.02 -31.65 -17.65
N PRO A 323 9.33 -31.60 -17.94
CA PRO A 323 10.36 -31.77 -16.93
C PRO A 323 10.33 -30.57 -15.97
N TYR A 324 10.12 -30.85 -14.68
CA TYR A 324 10.24 -29.90 -13.57
C TYR A 324 11.69 -29.47 -13.34
#